data_AF-A0A7G2JZG0-F1
#
_entry.id   AF-A0A7G2JZG0-F1
#
_cell.length_a   1.000
_cell.length_b   1.000
_cell.length_c   1.000
_cell.angle_alpha   90.00
_cell.angle_beta   90.00
_cell.angle_gamma   90.00
#
_symmetry.space_group_name_H-M   'P 1'
#
loop_
_entity.id
_entity.type
_entity.pdbx_description
1 polymer ?
#
loop_
_entity_poly.entity_id
_entity_poly.type
_entity_poly.pdbx_seq_one_letter_code
_entity_poly.pdbx_strand_id
1 'polypeptide(L)' 'MYSTDAKVSQQVKTVAVFPADSHKPVVYPVSIVKGHDNVDSRDFLKYLESDAAKKVLVGYGFSAK' A
#
# COMPACT_ATOMS: atom_id res chain seq x y z
N MET A 1 -13.17 -0.06 7.88
CA MET A 1 -11.76 -0.36 8.20
C MET A 1 -11.14 -1.06 7.00
N TYR A 2 -9.91 -0.70 6.63
CA TYR A 2 -9.16 -1.37 5.57
C TYR A 2 -8.57 -2.69 6.08
N SER A 3 -8.38 -3.69 5.21
CA SER A 3 -7.93 -5.03 5.62
C SER A 3 -6.54 -5.02 6.26
N THR A 4 -5.71 -4.03 5.94
CA THR A 4 -4.37 -3.80 6.49
C THR A 4 -4.39 -3.53 7.99
N ASP A 5 -5.32 -2.69 8.46
CA ASP A 5 -5.47 -2.37 9.88
C ASP A 5 -6.00 -3.57 10.68
N ALA A 6 -6.81 -4.41 10.04
CA ALA A 6 -7.32 -5.63 10.64
C ALA A 6 -6.27 -6.75 10.76
N LYS A 7 -5.20 -6.70 9.97
CA LYS A 7 -4.13 -7.72 9.99
C LYS A 7 -3.07 -7.44 11.06
N VAL A 8 -2.89 -6.18 11.46
CA VAL A 8 -1.89 -5.76 12.46
C VAL A 8 -2.44 -5.77 13.88
N SER A 9 -3.75 -5.60 14.06
CA SER A 9 -4.37 -5.56 15.39
C SER A 9 -4.99 -6.90 15.78
N GLN A 10 -4.62 -7.43 16.95
CA GLN A 10 -5.27 -8.60 17.57
C GLN A 10 -6.65 -8.29 18.16
N GLN A 11 -7.06 -7.02 18.18
CA GLN A 11 -8.28 -6.56 18.84
C GLN A 11 -9.50 -6.55 17.91
N VAL A 12 -9.31 -6.88 16.64
CA VAL A 12 -10.37 -6.84 15.62
C VAL A 12 -10.40 -8.15 14.83
N LYS A 13 -11.59 -8.54 14.39
CA LYS A 13 -11.81 -9.75 13.59
C LYS A 13 -12.53 -9.38 12.29
N THR A 14 -12.06 -9.90 11.17
CA THR A 14 -12.75 -9.78 9.88
C THR A 14 -14.06 -10.55 9.93
N VAL A 15 -15.19 -9.85 9.85
CA VAL A 15 -16.54 -10.46 9.85
C VAL A 15 -17.06 -10.73 8.45
N ALA A 16 -16.60 -9.97 7.45
CA ALA A 16 -16.93 -10.14 6.04
C ALA A 16 -15.89 -9.42 5.16
N VAL A 17 -15.79 -9.83 3.90
CA VAL A 17 -15.03 -9.13 2.85
C VAL A 17 -16.02 -8.65 1.80
N PHE A 18 -15.94 -7.37 1.43
CA PHE A 18 -16.81 -6.80 0.42
C PHE A 18 -16.48 -7.36 -0.98
N PRO A 19 -17.48 -7.62 -1.83
CA PRO A 19 -17.25 -7.98 -3.23
C PRO A 19 -16.46 -6.90 -3.97
N ALA A 20 -15.55 -7.29 -4.86
CA ALA A 20 -14.65 -6.34 -5.54
C ALA A 20 -15.37 -5.37 -6.49
N ASP A 21 -16.56 -5.73 -6.97
CA ASP A 21 -17.46 -4.92 -7.79
C ASP A 21 -18.35 -3.97 -6.97
N SER A 22 -18.43 -4.16 -5.65
CA SER A 22 -19.21 -3.30 -4.75
C SER A 22 -18.53 -1.95 -4.48
N HIS A 23 -17.26 -1.78 -4.86
CA HIS A 23 -16.50 -0.56 -4.65
C HIS A 23 -15.50 -0.31 -5.77
N LYS A 24 -15.04 0.95 -5.88
CA LYS A 24 -13.89 1.27 -6.75
C LYS A 24 -12.63 0.58 -6.23
N PRO A 25 -11.66 0.20 -7.10
CA PRO A 25 -10.41 -0.38 -6.66
C PRO A 25 -9.72 0.49 -5.60
N VAL A 26 -9.29 -0.14 -4.51
CA VAL A 26 -8.52 0.52 -3.45
C VAL A 26 -7.07 0.61 -3.92
N VAL A 27 -6.64 1.79 -4.36
CA VAL A 27 -5.31 2.04 -4.94
C VAL A 27 -4.60 3.12 -4.13
N TYR A 28 -3.32 2.89 -3.84
CA TYR A 28 -2.44 3.84 -3.14
C TYR A 28 -1.39 4.38 -4.14
N PRO A 29 -1.66 5.51 -4.83
CA PRO A 29 -0.69 6.09 -5.75
C PRO A 29 0.47 6.74 -4.98
N VAL A 30 1.68 6.64 -5.54
CA VAL A 30 2.86 7.36 -5.07
C VAL A 30 3.37 8.27 -6.17
N SER A 31 3.81 9.47 -5.82
CA SER A 31 4.39 10.44 -6.76
C SER A 31 5.26 11.44 -6.01
N ILE A 32 6.25 12.00 -6.70
CA ILE A 32 7.07 13.11 -6.18
C ILE A 32 6.21 14.38 -6.15
N VAL A 33 6.26 15.10 -5.03
CA VAL A 33 5.51 16.35 -4.85
C VAL A 33 6.13 17.44 -5.74
N LYS A 34 5.26 18.27 -6.34
CA LYS A 34 5.70 19.41 -7.17
C LYS A 34 6.67 20.31 -6.40
N GLY A 35 7.82 20.63 -7.00
CA GLY A 35 8.87 21.45 -6.39
C GLY A 35 9.84 20.68 -5.49
N HIS A 36 9.65 19.37 -5.31
CA HIS A 36 10.51 18.51 -4.49
C HIS A 36 11.18 17.39 -5.29
N ASP A 37 11.33 17.57 -6.61
CA ASP A 37 12.07 16.63 -7.46
C ASP A 37 13.59 16.79 -7.28
N ASN A 38 14.09 16.09 -6.28
CA ASN A 38 15.51 16.02 -5.94
C ASN A 38 16.00 14.55 -5.93
N VAL A 39 17.32 14.38 -5.78
CA VAL A 39 17.96 13.05 -5.82
C VAL A 39 17.34 12.10 -4.80
N ASP A 40 17.19 12.54 -3.54
CA ASP A 40 16.64 11.71 -2.47
C ASP A 40 15.20 11.25 -2.75
N SER A 41 14.36 12.15 -3.27
CA SER A 41 12.96 11.83 -3.63
C SER A 41 12.87 10.82 -4.77
N ARG A 42 13.77 10.89 -5.74
CA ARG A 42 13.84 9.96 -6.87
C ARG A 42 14.38 8.60 -6.43
N ASP A 43 15.40 8.59 -5.57
CA ASP A 43 15.96 7.36 -5.02
C ASP A 43 14.95 6.63 -4.12
N PHE A 44 14.19 7.38 -3.32
CA PHE A 44 13.12 6.80 -2.52
C PHE A 44 11.97 6.27 -3.37
N LEU A 45 11.53 6.99 -4.42
CA LEU A 45 10.51 6.49 -5.34
C LEU A 45 10.98 5.19 -6.01
N LYS A 46 12.23 5.15 -6.49
CA LYS A 46 12.83 3.96 -7.09
C LYS A 46 12.93 2.80 -6.10
N TYR A 47 13.23 3.08 -4.83
CA TYR A 47 13.21 2.06 -3.78
C TYR A 47 11.80 1.48 -3.59
N LEU A 48 10.76 2.32 -3.56
CA LEU A 48 9.37 1.86 -3.42
C LEU A 48 8.92 0.95 -4.58
N GLU A 49 9.49 1.12 -5.77
CA GLU A 49 9.24 0.28 -6.95
C GLU A 49 10.00 -1.07 -6.92
N SER A 50 11.00 -1.21 -6.03
CA SER A 50 11.85 -2.41 -5.95
C SER A 50 11.13 -3.62 -5.33
N ASP A 51 11.60 -4.82 -5.67
CA ASP A 51 11.09 -6.08 -5.09
C ASP A 51 11.21 -6.14 -3.56
N ALA A 52 12.22 -5.46 -3.00
CA ALA A 52 12.39 -5.38 -1.55
C ALA A 52 11.22 -4.63 -0.90
N ALA A 53 10.86 -3.46 -1.42
CA ALA A 53 9.72 -2.69 -0.93
C ALA A 53 8.39 -3.43 -1.19
N LYS A 54 8.22 -4.07 -2.35
CA LYS A 54 7.04 -4.88 -2.65
C LYS A 54 6.84 -5.99 -1.63
N LYS A 55 7.90 -6.70 -1.22
CA LYS A 55 7.83 -7.74 -0.17
C LYS A 55 7.34 -7.20 1.17
N VAL A 56 7.81 -6.03 1.57
CA VAL A 56 7.34 -5.36 2.80
C VAL A 56 5.85 -5.06 2.71
N LEU A 57 5.39 -4.42 1.62
CA LEU A 57 3.99 -4.08 1.41
C LEU A 57 3.08 -5.33 1.40
N VAL A 58 3.50 -6.40 0.72
CA VAL A 58 2.78 -7.68 0.72
C VAL A 58 2.71 -8.31 2.12
N GLY A 59 3.80 -8.21 2.91
CA GLY A 59 3.82 -8.66 4.30
C GLY A 59 2.71 -8.02 5.15
N TYR A 60 2.50 -6.71 4.98
CA TYR A 60 1.43 -5.97 5.65
C TYR A 60 0.03 -6.19 5.04
N GLY A 61 -0.09 -6.90 3.92
CA GLY A 61 -1.38 -7.24 3.32
C GLY A 61 -1.83 -6.31 2.18
N PHE A 62 -0.92 -5.49 1.65
CA PHE A 62 -1.16 -4.80 0.40
C PHE A 62 -0.94 -5.75 -0.79
N SER A 63 -1.66 -5.51 -1.88
CA SER A 63 -1.35 -6.11 -3.18
C SER A 63 -0.37 -5.20 -3.93
N ALA A 64 0.83 -5.71 -4.19
CA ALA A 64 1.76 -5.10 -5.14
C ALA A 64 1.45 -5.62 -6.54
N LYS A 65 1.24 -4.72 -7.51
CA LYS A 65 1.23 -5.07 -8.94
C LYS A 65 2.64 -5.16 -9.49
#